data_AF-A0A2C1KCV7-F1
#
_entry.id   AF-A0A2C1KCV7-F1
#
_cell.length_a   1.000
_cell.length_b   1.000
_cell.length_c   1.000
_cell.angle_alpha   90.00
_cell.angle_beta   90.00
_cell.angle_gamma   90.00
#
_symmetry.space_group_name_H-M   'P 1'
#
loop_
_entity.id
_entity.type
_entity.pdbx_description
1 polymer ?
#
loop_
_entity_poly.entity_id
_entity_poly.type
_entity_poly.pdbx_seq_one_letter_code
_entity_poly.pdbx_strand_id
1 'polypeptide(L)' 'MSGVIFLFFVISLLLFIGAFHYFKLLQQSTSYPPKKVVKQKVSVLATGGVIMLLIGVILMFFNQ' A
#
# COMPACT_ATOMS: atom_id res chain seq x y z
N MET A 1 -7.51 22.77 -3.56
CA MET A 1 -6.37 21.90 -3.21
C MET A 1 -6.78 20.65 -2.40
N SER A 2 -7.84 20.72 -1.57
CA SER A 2 -8.33 19.59 -0.76
C SER A 2 -8.73 18.32 -1.55
N GLY A 3 -9.36 18.45 -2.72
CA GLY A 3 -9.78 17.28 -3.51
C GLY A 3 -8.64 16.40 -4.04
N VAL A 4 -7.48 16.99 -4.35
CA VAL A 4 -6.31 16.23 -4.82
C VAL A 4 -5.69 15.42 -3.67
N ILE A 5 -5.66 15.99 -2.47
CA ILE A 5 -5.17 15.33 -1.25
C ILE A 5 -6.08 14.13 -0.91
N PHE A 6 -7.40 14.30 -1.06
CA PHE A 6 -8.36 13.22 -0.88
C PHE A 6 -8.12 12.04 -1.83
N LEU A 7 -7.86 12.30 -3.11
CA LEU A 7 -7.53 11.26 -4.09
C LEU A 7 -6.27 10.47 -3.72
N PHE A 8 -5.22 11.15 -3.24
CA PHE A 8 -3.99 10.50 -2.76
C PHE A 8 -4.27 9.59 -1.56
N PHE A 9 -5.13 10.00 -0.64
CA PHE A 9 -5.55 9.17 0.48
C PHE A 9 -6.32 7.92 0.05
N VAL A 10 -7.26 8.07 -0.90
CA VAL A 10 -8.05 6.95 -1.45
C VAL A 10 -7.15 5.95 -2.17
N ILE A 11 -6.18 6.41 -2.97
CA ILE A 11 -5.21 5.56 -3.66
C ILE A 11 -4.30 4.81 -2.67
N SER A 12 -3.85 5.48 -1.61
CA SER A 12 -3.11 4.82 -0.54
C SER A 12 -3.93 3.73 0.13
N LEU A 13 -5.21 3.99 0.38
CA LEU A 13 -6.12 3.01 1.00
C LEU A 13 -6.33 1.79 0.09
N LEU A 14 -6.46 1.99 -1.23
CA LEU A 14 -6.48 0.91 -2.22
C LEU A 14 -5.19 0.09 -2.25
N LEU A 15 -4.03 0.74 -2.17
CA LEU A 15 -2.72 0.07 -2.09
C LEU A 15 -2.61 -0.80 -0.85
N PHE A 16 -3.11 -0.33 0.30
CA PHE A 16 -3.16 -1.11 1.54
C PHE A 16 -4.10 -2.31 1.45
N ILE A 17 -5.28 -2.15 0.84
CA ILE A 17 -6.22 -3.27 0.60
C ILE A 17 -5.58 -4.33 -0.30
N GLY A 18 -4.90 -3.90 -1.37
CA GLY A 18 -4.12 -4.78 -2.23
C GLY A 18 -3.05 -5.53 -1.45
N ALA A 19 -2.28 -4.84 -0.60
CA ALA A 19 -1.25 -5.46 0.23
C ALA A 19 -1.82 -6.51 1.20
N PHE A 20 -2.97 -6.23 1.83
CA PHE A 20 -3.67 -7.21 2.68
C PHE A 20 -4.14 -8.45 1.90
N HIS A 21 -4.62 -8.26 0.67
CA HIS A 21 -5.06 -9.37 -0.19
C HIS A 21 -3.89 -10.33 -0.50
N TYR A 22 -2.74 -9.76 -0.87
CA TYR A 22 -1.52 -10.53 -1.10
C TYR A 22 -0.91 -11.11 0.19
N PHE A 23 -1.12 -10.47 1.35
CA PHE A 23 -0.73 -11.01 2.66
C PHE A 23 -1.57 -12.23 3.05
N LYS A 24 -2.86 -12.25 2.72
CA LYS A 24 -3.73 -13.42 2.93
C LYS A 24 -3.34 -14.59 2.02
N LEU A 25 -3.01 -14.30 0.76
CA LEU A 25 -2.47 -15.28 -0.20
C LEU A 25 -1.13 -15.88 0.26
N LEU A 26 -0.30 -15.09 0.95
CA LEU A 26 0.94 -15.56 1.60
C LEU A 26 0.70 -16.58 2.71
N GLN A 27 -0.37 -16.39 3.51
CA GLN A 27 -0.71 -17.31 4.60
C GLN A 27 -1.29 -18.63 4.10
N GLN A 28 -2.00 -18.62 2.96
CA GLN A 28 -2.66 -19.81 2.41
C GLN A 28 -1.76 -20.69 1.51
N SER A 29 -0.61 -20.20 1.06
CA SER A 29 0.24 -20.94 0.12
C SER A 29 1.10 -21.99 0.82
N THR A 30 0.61 -23.23 0.83
CA THR A 30 1.26 -24.43 1.42
C THR A 30 2.13 -25.22 0.44
N SER A 31 2.03 -24.97 -0.88
CA SER A 31 2.72 -25.81 -1.89
C SER A 31 3.50 -25.03 -2.95
N TYR A 32 2.98 -23.91 -3.49
CA TYR A 32 3.65 -23.04 -4.48
C TYR A 32 2.84 -21.73 -4.64
N PRO A 33 3.41 -20.53 -4.89
CA PRO A 33 4.79 -20.17 -5.26
C PRO A 33 5.69 -19.81 -4.05
N PRO A 34 7.02 -19.71 -4.25
CA PRO A 34 7.97 -19.48 -3.16
C PRO A 34 7.58 -18.27 -2.30
N LYS A 35 7.39 -18.48 -1.00
CA LYS A 35 6.98 -17.45 -0.01
C LYS A 35 7.83 -16.16 -0.09
N LYS A 36 9.06 -16.25 -0.58
CA LYS A 36 9.99 -15.13 -0.80
C LYS A 36 9.47 -14.12 -1.84
N VAL A 37 8.97 -14.57 -3.00
CA VAL A 37 8.50 -13.66 -4.06
C VAL A 37 7.17 -12.98 -3.70
N VAL A 38 6.27 -13.70 -3.03
CA VAL A 38 5.00 -13.09 -2.58
C VAL A 38 5.26 -12.11 -1.42
N LYS A 39 6.18 -12.42 -0.49
CA LYS A 39 6.63 -11.47 0.55
C LYS A 39 7.26 -10.22 -0.05
N GLN A 40 8.07 -10.36 -1.09
CA GLN A 40 8.71 -9.23 -1.75
C GLN A 40 7.67 -8.34 -2.43
N LYS A 41 6.67 -8.92 -3.10
CA LYS A 41 5.54 -8.17 -3.69
C LYS A 41 4.72 -7.44 -2.62
N VAL A 42 4.40 -8.10 -1.50
CA VAL A 42 3.70 -7.46 -0.39
C VAL A 42 4.53 -6.34 0.24
N SER A 43 5.83 -6.56 0.42
CA SER A 43 6.74 -5.55 0.95
C SER A 43 6.84 -4.34 0.04
N VAL A 44 6.95 -4.53 -1.28
CA VAL A 44 6.95 -3.43 -2.27
C VAL A 44 5.61 -2.69 -2.27
N LEU A 45 4.50 -3.42 -2.20
CA LEU A 45 3.17 -2.80 -2.21
C LEU A 45 2.86 -2.05 -0.90
N ALA A 46 3.28 -2.60 0.23
CA ALA A 46 3.13 -1.96 1.54
C ALA A 46 4.04 -0.74 1.69
N THR A 47 5.31 -0.84 1.26
CA THR A 47 6.24 0.32 1.27
C THR A 47 5.76 1.41 0.32
N GLY A 48 5.30 1.05 -0.89
CA GLY A 48 4.69 2.01 -1.83
C GLY A 48 3.46 2.70 -1.24
N GLY A 49 2.56 1.96 -0.58
CA GLY A 49 1.41 2.52 0.12
C GLY A 49 1.81 3.48 1.23
N VAL A 50 2.76 3.12 2.10
CA VAL A 50 3.26 3.98 3.19
C VAL A 50 3.90 5.26 2.65
N ILE A 51 4.72 5.16 1.61
CA ILE A 51 5.36 6.32 0.97
C ILE A 51 4.30 7.26 0.40
N MET A 52 3.29 6.72 -0.28
CA MET A 52 2.21 7.52 -0.87
C MET A 52 1.34 8.19 0.19
N LEU A 53 1.12 7.52 1.33
CA LEU A 53 0.43 8.09 2.50
C LEU A 53 1.27 9.22 3.14
N LEU A 54 2.58 9.02 3.32
CA LEU A 54 3.49 10.04 3.83
C LEU A 54 3.50 11.29 2.94
N ILE A 55 3.58 11.10 1.63
CA ILE A 55 3.51 12.21 0.66
C ILE A 55 2.17 12.95 0.78
N GLY A 56 1.06 12.22 0.90
CA GLY A 56 -0.26 12.82 1.11
C GLY A 56 -0.35 13.65 2.39
N VAL A 57 0.23 13.17 3.49
CA VAL A 57 0.28 13.88 4.78
C VAL A 57 1.18 15.12 4.69
N ILE A 58 2.34 15.02 4.05
CA ILE A 58 3.25 16.17 3.84
C ILE A 58 2.56 17.25 3.01
N LEU A 59 1.88 16.85 1.92
CA LEU A 59 1.11 17.78 1.09
C LEU A 59 -0.03 18.43 1.87
N MET A 60 -0.71 17.69 2.76
CA MET A 60 -1.74 18.25 3.63
C MET A 60 -1.17 19.29 4.61
N PHE A 61 -0.02 18.99 5.22
CA PHE A 61 0.64 19.89 6.16
C PHE A 61 1.14 21.18 5.50
N PHE A 62 1.58 21.10 4.24
CA PHE A 62 2.03 22.27 3.47
C PHE A 62 0.87 23.12 2.90
N ASN A 63 -0.34 22.56 2.83
CA ASN A 63 -1.55 23.25 2.35
C ASN A 63 -2.41 23.84 3.47
N GLN A 64 -1.98 23.70 4.73
CA GLN A 64 -2.61 24.26 5.91
C GLN A 64 -1.98 25.61 6.26
#